data_AF-A0A521RS95-F1
#
_entry.id   AF-A0A521RS95-F1
#
_cell.length_a   1.000
_cell.length_b   1.000
_cell.length_c   1.000
_cell.angle_alpha   90.00
_cell.angle_beta   90.00
_cell.angle_gamma   90.00
#
_symmetry.space_group_name_H-M   'P 1'
#
loop_
_entity.id
_entity.type
_entity.pdbx_description
1 polymer ?
#
loop_
_entity_poly.entity_id
_entity_poly.type
_entity_poly.pdbx_seq_one_letter_code
_entity_poly.pdbx_strand_id
1 'polypeptide(L)'
;MNQADFFWGYLPFWIVNYGLSLVAWACVGRWMLSFFVPVLQPQNYIWRSFVWLTGWAIAAVGFVTPASLGQRWLPLITAFWLFWLRTGFYFAMASAGLTPRLAGGG
;
A
#
# COMPACT_ATOMS: atom_id res chain seq x y z
N MET A 1 -16.37 20.93 24.37
CA MET A 1 -15.96 19.57 23.96
C MET A 1 -14.63 19.72 23.24
N ASN A 2 -13.54 19.12 23.74
CA ASN A 2 -12.22 19.25 23.14
C ASN A 2 -12.20 18.33 21.90
N GLN A 3 -12.40 18.90 20.72
CA GLN A 3 -12.36 18.15 19.46
C GLN A 3 -10.94 17.62 19.27
N ALA A 4 -10.78 16.32 19.07
CA ALA A 4 -9.47 15.75 18.77
C ALA A 4 -8.89 16.39 17.51
N ASP A 5 -7.62 16.80 17.56
CA ASP A 5 -6.94 17.43 16.43
C ASP A 5 -7.00 16.54 15.19
N PHE A 6 -7.42 17.08 14.04
CA PHE A 6 -7.63 16.33 12.80
C PHE A 6 -6.41 15.50 12.37
N PHE A 7 -5.21 16.03 12.57
CA PHE A 7 -3.96 15.37 12.20
C PHE A 7 -3.46 14.43 13.30
N TRP A 8 -3.35 14.92 14.54
CA TRP A 8 -2.71 14.19 15.64
C TRP A 8 -3.64 13.19 16.34
N GLY A 9 -4.95 13.46 16.38
CA GLY A 9 -5.95 12.60 16.99
C GLY A 9 -6.27 11.33 16.19
N TYR A 10 -5.87 11.28 14.92
CA TYR A 10 -6.18 10.18 14.00
C TYR A 10 -4.90 9.54 13.40
N LEU A 11 -3.76 9.66 14.10
CA LEU A 11 -2.49 9.09 13.65
C LEU A 11 -2.58 7.61 13.23
N PRO A 12 -3.25 6.69 13.97
CA PRO A 12 -3.36 5.30 13.54
C PRO A 12 -4.06 5.16 12.18
N PHE A 13 -5.12 5.94 11.94
CA PHE A 13 -5.80 5.96 10.66
C PHE A 13 -4.89 6.45 9.54
N TRP A 14 -4.19 7.57 9.75
CA TRP A 14 -3.31 8.17 8.75
C TRP A 14 -2.12 7.28 8.42
N ILE A 15 -1.41 6.78 9.43
CA ILE A 15 -0.21 5.96 9.26
C ILE A 15 -0.55 4.70 8.47
N VAL A 16 -1.61 3.99 8.84
CA VAL A 16 -2.00 2.76 8.15
C VAL A 16 -2.48 3.06 6.74
N ASN A 17 -3.36 4.05 6.56
CA ASN A 17 -3.92 4.38 5.25
C ASN A 17 -2.85 4.84 4.25
N TYR A 18 -1.95 5.74 4.68
CA TYR A 18 -0.86 6.21 3.83
C TYR A 18 0.25 5.17 3.67
N GLY A 19 0.53 4.36 4.69
CA GLY A 19 1.48 3.25 4.60
C GLY A 19 1.05 2.20 3.57
N LEU A 20 -0.22 1.77 3.61
CA LEU A 20 -0.80 0.87 2.61
C LEU A 20 -0.76 1.49 1.21
N SER A 21 -1.11 2.78 1.10
CA SER A 21 -1.05 3.52 -0.17
C SER A 21 0.37 3.59 -0.73
N LEU A 22 1.36 3.88 0.11
CA LEU A 22 2.77 3.96 -0.27
C LEU A 22 3.25 2.63 -0.87
N VAL A 23 2.95 1.52 -0.20
CA VAL A 23 3.37 0.18 -0.65
C VAL A 23 2.62 -0.25 -1.90
N ALA A 24 1.32 0.06 -2.01
CA ALA A 24 0.52 -0.24 -3.21
C ALA A 24 1.08 0.48 -4.44
N TRP A 25 1.32 1.79 -4.33
CA TRP A 25 1.92 2.57 -5.41
C TRP A 25 3.36 2.16 -5.70
N ALA A 26 4.12 1.76 -4.67
CA ALA A 26 5.45 1.19 -4.89
C ALA A 26 5.40 -0.11 -5.69
N CYS A 27 4.39 -0.97 -5.49
CA CYS A 27 4.25 -2.18 -6.29
C CYS A 27 3.98 -1.86 -7.77
N VAL A 28 3.15 -0.86 -8.05
CA VAL A 28 2.92 -0.35 -9.42
C VAL A 28 4.22 0.18 -10.02
N GLY A 29 4.94 1.03 -9.28
CA GLY A 29 6.22 1.57 -9.70
C GLY A 29 7.27 0.49 -9.96
N ARG A 30 7.36 -0.53 -9.10
CA ARG A 30 8.25 -1.69 -9.28
C ARG A 30 7.92 -2.45 -10.56
N TRP A 31 6.63 -2.67 -10.84
CA TRP A 31 6.21 -3.32 -12.07
C TRP A 31 6.58 -2.49 -13.30
N MET A 32 6.33 -1.17 -13.29
CA MET A 32 6.71 -0.28 -14.39
C MET A 32 8.23 -0.22 -14.59
N LEU A 33 9.00 -0.14 -13.51
CA LEU A 33 10.47 -0.14 -13.57
C LEU A 33 11.03 -1.44 -14.14
N SER A 34 10.33 -2.58 -13.96
CA SER A 34 10.78 -3.87 -14.51
C SER A 34 10.88 -3.91 -16.04
N PHE A 35 10.25 -2.96 -16.75
CA PHE A 35 10.38 -2.82 -18.20
C PHE A 35 11.68 -2.12 -18.62
N PHE A 36 12.22 -1.25 -17.74
CA PHE A 36 13.36 -0.39 -18.06
C PHE A 36 14.64 -0.83 -17.36
N VAL A 37 14.52 -1.47 -16.20
CA VAL A 37 15.65 -1.94 -15.41
C VAL A 37 15.98 -3.37 -15.87
N PRO A 38 17.18 -3.62 -16.41
CA PRO A 38 17.64 -4.98 -16.68
C PRO A 38 17.53 -5.81 -15.40
N VAL A 39 17.10 -7.07 -15.53
CA VAL A 39 16.83 -8.02 -14.43
C VAL A 39 17.98 -8.11 -13.40
N LEU A 40 19.19 -7.68 -13.77
CA LEU A 40 20.42 -7.74 -13.00
C LEU A 40 21.17 -6.40 -12.99
N GLN A 41 20.60 -5.34 -12.39
CA GLN A 41 21.38 -4.16 -11.98
C GLN A 41 21.46 -4.05 -10.45
N PRO A 42 22.37 -4.81 -9.80
CA PRO A 42 22.48 -4.86 -8.34
C PRO A 42 22.87 -3.52 -7.68
N GLN A 43 23.36 -2.55 -8.47
CA GLN A 43 23.79 -1.24 -7.97
C GLN A 43 22.68 -0.17 -8.01
N ASN A 44 21.55 -0.41 -8.68
CA ASN A 44 20.49 0.59 -8.81
C ASN A 44 19.75 0.75 -7.47
N TYR A 45 20.03 1.84 -6.77
CA TYR A 45 19.41 2.13 -5.47
C TYR A 45 17.90 2.35 -5.57
N ILE A 46 17.40 2.94 -6.66
CA ILE A 46 15.97 3.15 -6.89
C ILE A 46 15.28 1.78 -6.93
N TRP A 47 15.76 0.88 -7.79
CA TRP A 47 15.22 -0.48 -7.88
C TRP A 47 15.24 -1.21 -6.53
N ARG A 48 16.35 -1.13 -5.78
CA ARG A 48 16.48 -1.76 -4.46
C ARG A 48 15.46 -1.23 -3.46
N SER A 49 15.21 0.08 -3.44
CA SER A 49 14.20 0.69 -2.57
C SER A 49 12.80 0.15 -2.88
N PHE A 50 12.44 0.04 -4.16
CA PHE A 50 11.17 -0.57 -4.57
C PHE A 50 11.08 -2.05 -4.19
N VAL A 51 12.16 -2.82 -4.36
CA VAL A 51 12.20 -4.23 -3.96
C VAL A 51 12.03 -4.37 -2.45
N TRP A 52 12.75 -3.59 -1.65
CA TRP A 52 12.69 -3.61 -0.19
C TRP A 52 11.31 -3.23 0.33
N LEU A 53 10.73 -2.14 -0.18
CA LEU A 53 9.44 -1.62 0.26
C LEU A 53 8.28 -2.57 -0.04
N THR A 54 8.37 -3.34 -1.12
CA THR A 54 7.26 -4.19 -1.63
C THR A 54 7.46 -5.68 -1.36
N GLY A 55 8.69 -6.13 -1.07
CA GLY A 55 9.04 -7.55 -1.04
C GLY A 55 8.22 -8.36 -0.03
N TRP A 56 8.03 -7.81 1.17
CA TRP A 56 7.23 -8.46 2.21
C TRP A 56 5.75 -8.59 1.82
N ALA A 57 5.18 -7.56 1.17
CA ALA A 57 3.79 -7.56 0.74
C ALA A 57 3.57 -8.54 -0.42
N ILE A 58 4.51 -8.58 -1.38
CA ILE A 58 4.49 -9.52 -2.49
C ILE A 58 4.62 -10.96 -1.98
N ALA A 59 5.47 -11.21 -0.98
CA ALA A 59 5.59 -12.53 -0.38
C ALA A 59 4.28 -12.99 0.29
N ALA A 60 3.61 -12.09 1.02
CA ALA A 60 2.33 -12.38 1.64
C ALA A 60 1.23 -12.69 0.60
N VAL A 61 1.14 -11.87 -0.46
CA VAL A 61 0.16 -12.08 -1.54
C VAL A 61 0.49 -13.32 -2.38
N GLY A 62 1.78 -13.66 -2.53
CA GLY A 62 2.23 -14.87 -3.20
C GLY A 62 1.71 -16.16 -2.56
N PHE A 63 1.37 -16.15 -1.27
CA PHE A 63 0.76 -17.31 -0.59
C PHE A 63 -0.67 -17.59 -1.04
N VAL A 64 -1.45 -16.55 -1.34
CA VAL A 64 -2.86 -16.67 -1.77
C VAL A 64 -3.01 -16.66 -3.29
N THR A 65 -1.97 -16.26 -4.03
CA THR A 65 -2.01 -16.10 -5.48
C THR A 65 -1.55 -17.39 -6.17
N PRO A 66 -2.34 -17.96 -7.10
CA PRO A 66 -1.93 -19.14 -7.86
C PRO A 66 -0.66 -18.90 -8.69
N ALA A 67 0.21 -19.90 -8.76
CA ALA A 67 1.47 -19.84 -9.51
C ALA A 67 1.28 -19.63 -11.03
N SER A 68 0.09 -19.89 -11.57
CA SER A 68 -0.24 -19.72 -13.00
C SER A 68 -0.19 -18.27 -13.48
N LEU A 69 -0.31 -17.29 -12.58
CA LEU A 69 -0.31 -15.87 -12.92
C LEU A 69 1.08 -15.31 -13.21
N GLY A 70 2.15 -16.05 -12.91
CA GLY A 70 3.53 -15.70 -13.24
C GLY A 70 4.15 -14.58 -12.39
N GLN A 71 5.46 -14.69 -12.14
CA GLN A 71 6.18 -13.80 -11.21
C GLN A 71 6.14 -12.31 -11.61
N ARG A 72 6.01 -12.03 -12.92
CA ARG A 72 5.98 -10.65 -13.46
C ARG A 72 4.76 -9.87 -13.00
N TRP A 73 3.61 -10.53 -12.81
CA TRP A 73 2.34 -9.87 -12.49
C TRP A 73 2.10 -9.74 -10.99
N LEU A 74 2.86 -10.45 -10.16
CA LEU A 74 2.74 -10.44 -8.70
C LEU A 74 2.74 -9.02 -8.08
N PRO A 75 3.58 -8.06 -8.49
CA PRO A 75 3.51 -6.71 -7.93
C PRO A 75 2.16 -6.03 -8.20
N LEU A 76 1.58 -6.18 -9.40
CA LEU A 76 0.26 -5.58 -9.69
C LEU A 76 -0.87 -6.27 -8.91
N ILE A 77 -0.82 -7.59 -8.79
CA ILE A 77 -1.77 -8.35 -7.97
C ILE A 77 -1.66 -7.92 -6.50
N THR A 78 -0.43 -7.68 -6.02
CA THR A 78 -0.19 -7.17 -4.67
C THR A 78 -0.78 -5.77 -4.49
N ALA A 79 -0.59 -4.87 -5.46
CA ALA A 79 -1.20 -3.55 -5.44
C ALA A 79 -2.72 -3.62 -5.36
N PHE A 80 -3.34 -4.50 -6.15
CA PHE A 80 -4.79 -4.75 -6.11
C PHE A 80 -5.26 -5.16 -4.70
N TRP A 81 -4.60 -6.14 -4.08
CA TRP A 81 -4.95 -6.56 -2.72
C TRP A 81 -4.72 -5.47 -1.68
N LEU A 82 -3.65 -4.68 -1.79
CA LEU A 82 -3.38 -3.57 -0.88
C LEU A 82 -4.42 -2.45 -1.00
N PHE A 83 -4.93 -2.17 -2.22
CA PHE A 83 -6.04 -1.23 -2.38
C PHE A 83 -7.32 -1.76 -1.74
N TRP A 84 -7.64 -3.05 -1.89
CA TRP A 84 -8.77 -3.66 -1.20
C TRP A 84 -8.62 -3.65 0.31
N LEU A 85 -7.43 -3.99 0.82
CA LEU A 85 -7.12 -3.93 2.24
C LEU A 85 -7.28 -2.51 2.79
N ARG A 86 -6.79 -1.51 2.05
CA ARG A 86 -6.94 -0.09 2.39
C ARG A 86 -8.42 0.33 2.43
N THR A 87 -9.21 -0.06 1.44
CA THR A 87 -10.65 0.23 1.39
C THR A 87 -11.39 -0.45 2.55
N GLY A 88 -11.09 -1.72 2.82
CA GLY A 88 -11.66 -2.46 3.96
C GLY A 88 -11.28 -1.84 5.30
N PHE A 89 -10.02 -1.43 5.47
CA PHE A 89 -9.55 -0.72 6.65
C PHE A 89 -10.29 0.61 6.85
N TYR A 90 -10.49 1.39 5.79
CA TYR A 90 -11.26 2.63 5.85
C TYR A 90 -12.69 2.36 6.35
N PHE A 91 -13.40 1.40 5.78
CA PHE A 91 -14.77 1.09 6.20
C PHE A 91 -14.85 0.56 7.62
N ALA A 92 -13.90 -0.27 8.05
CA ALA A 92 -13.81 -0.73 9.43
C ALA A 92 -13.63 0.44 10.41
N MET A 93 -12.68 1.35 10.14
CA MET A 93 -12.46 2.54 10.95
C MET A 93 -13.67 3.49 10.93
N ALA A 94 -14.34 3.63 9.78
CA ALA A 94 -15.53 4.45 9.63
C ALA A 94 -16.69 3.93 10.47
N SER A 95 -16.92 2.61 10.47
CA SER A 95 -17.95 1.96 11.31
C SER A 95 -17.66 2.10 12.81
N ALA A 96 -16.38 2.18 13.19
CA ALA A 96 -15.96 2.41 14.58
C ALA A 96 -15.96 3.89 14.98
N GLY A 97 -16.30 4.81 14.07
CA GLY A 97 -16.25 6.26 14.34
C GLY A 97 -14.82 6.82 14.47
N LEU A 98 -13.80 6.07 14.06
CA LEU A 98 -12.38 6.42 14.19
C LEU A 98 -11.82 7.14 12.94
N THR A 99 -12.70 7.60 12.05
CA THR A 99 -12.30 8.38 10.87
C THR A 99 -12.38 9.88 11.14
N PRO A 100 -11.36 10.65 10.72
CA PRO A 100 -11.41 12.09 10.84
C PRO A 100 -12.56 12.64 9.99
N ARG A 101 -13.44 13.42 10.62
CA ARG A 101 -14.51 14.17 9.94
C ARG A 101 -14.08 15.63 9.87
N LEU A 102 -14.23 16.24 8.69
CA LEU A 102 -14.08 17.68 8.57
C LEU A 102 -15.25 18.32 9.33
N ALA A 103 -14.95 18.97 10.46
CA ALA A 103 -15.93 19.81 11.13
C ALA A 103 -16.16 21.05 10.26
N GLY A 104 -17.21 21.01 9.41
CA GLY A 104 -17.63 22.19 8.63
C GLY A 104 -18.05 21.98 7.17
N GLY A 105 -18.32 20.76 6.71
CA GLY A 105 -18.93 20.54 5.40
C GLY A 105 -20.37 20.06 5.54
N GLY A 106 -21.32 21.00 5.53
CA GLY A 106 -22.72 20.71 5.17
C GLY A 106 -22.87 20.44 3.69
#